data_AF-A0A8R1IPW2-F1
#
_entry.id   AF-A0A8R1IPW2-F1
#
_cell.length_a   1.000
_cell.length_b   1.000
_cell.length_c   1.000
_cell.angle_alpha   90.00
_cell.angle_beta   90.00
_cell.angle_gamma   90.00
#
_symmetry.space_group_name_H-M   'P 1'
#
loop_
_entity.id
_entity.type
_entity.pdbx_description
1 polymer ?
#
loop_
_entity_poly.entity_id
_entity_poly.type
_entity_poly.pdbx_seq_one_letter_code
_entity_poly.pdbx_strand_id
1 'polypeptide(L)' 'MAKSVSGLESHRTYVGGARTTSQVRASNANQKFAQLEAAWKSIPMTVVKTLLDSMPRRCQAVINAKGYPTTC' A
#
# COMPACT_ATOMS: atom_id res chain seq x y z
N MET A 1 0.20 -40.82 14.85
CA MET A 1 1.40 -40.39 14.10
C MET A 1 0.94 -39.78 12.78
N ALA A 2 0.84 -38.46 12.71
CA ALA A 2 0.52 -37.74 11.47
C ALA A 2 1.64 -36.75 11.21
N LYS A 3 2.21 -36.81 10.00
CA LYS A 3 3.45 -36.17 9.59
C LYS A 3 3.26 -34.67 9.41
N SER A 4 4.24 -33.90 9.89
CA SER A 4 4.41 -32.47 9.67
C SER A 4 4.53 -32.16 8.18
N VAL A 5 3.75 -31.21 7.68
CA VAL A 5 3.99 -30.57 6.38
C VAL A 5 4.69 -29.25 6.68
N SER A 6 6.01 -29.25 6.50
CA SER A 6 6.85 -28.06 6.52
C SER A 6 6.75 -27.33 5.19
N GLY A 7 6.37 -26.05 5.23
CA GLY A 7 6.51 -25.17 4.06
C GLY A 7 5.21 -24.52 3.63
N LEU A 8 4.76 -23.54 4.41
CA LEU A 8 4.12 -22.35 3.84
C LEU A 8 4.31 -21.22 4.84
N GLU A 9 5.54 -20.70 4.93
CA GLU A 9 5.76 -19.40 5.55
C GLU A 9 4.99 -18.39 4.69
N SER A 10 3.81 -18.02 5.18
CA SER A 10 3.02 -16.92 4.70
C SER A 10 3.84 -15.65 4.91
N HIS A 11 4.72 -15.34 3.96
CA HIS A 11 5.31 -14.02 3.76
C HIS A 11 4.19 -13.05 3.37
N ARG A 12 3.28 -12.80 4.31
CA ARG A 12 2.44 -11.62 4.32
C ARG A 12 3.35 -10.49 4.79
N THR A 13 4.22 -10.02 3.89
CA THR A 13 4.79 -8.69 4.05
C THR A 13 3.58 -7.76 4.00
N TYR A 14 3.21 -7.24 5.16
CA TYR A 14 2.40 -6.06 5.24
C TYR A 14 3.13 -5.01 4.41
N VAL A 15 2.68 -4.77 3.18
CA VAL A 15 2.92 -3.48 2.54
C VAL A 15 2.01 -2.52 3.29
N GLY A 16 2.41 -2.22 4.53
CA GLY A 16 1.87 -1.09 5.25
C GLY A 16 2.11 0.09 4.34
N GLY A 17 1.02 0.68 3.83
CA GLY A 17 1.07 1.91 3.05
C GLY A 17 2.04 2.84 3.73
N ALA A 18 3.16 3.10 3.06
CA ALA A 18 4.32 3.69 3.69
C ALA A 18 3.90 5.04 4.29
N ARG A 19 4.09 5.19 5.60
CA ARG A 19 3.98 6.49 6.28
C ARG A 19 5.20 7.29 5.82
N THR A 20 5.15 7.89 4.64
CA THR A 20 6.25 8.70 4.09
C THR A 20 6.02 10.18 4.35
N THR A 21 5.65 10.53 5.58
CA THR A 21 6.29 11.71 6.18
C THR A 21 7.48 11.15 6.91
N SER A 22 8.68 11.68 6.65
CA SER A 22 9.84 11.44 7.51
C SER A 22 9.36 11.43 8.96
N GLN A 23 9.76 10.45 9.79
CA GLN A 23 9.35 10.43 11.21
C GLN A 23 9.62 11.76 11.92
N VAL A 24 10.52 12.56 11.36
CA VAL A 24 10.76 13.98 11.67
C VAL A 24 9.58 14.85 11.25
N ARG A 25 8.87 15.38 12.25
CA ARG A 25 7.84 16.41 12.06
C ARG A 25 8.47 17.71 11.55
N ALA A 26 7.92 18.25 10.46
CA ALA A 26 8.27 19.59 9.99
C ALA A 26 7.70 20.68 10.92
N SER A 27 8.50 21.70 11.20
CA SER A 27 8.15 22.82 12.07
C SER A 27 7.58 24.01 11.31
N ASN A 28 7.73 24.07 9.98
CA ASN A 28 7.19 25.13 9.13
C ASN A 28 6.72 24.62 7.77
N ALA A 29 6.04 25.48 7.00
CA ALA A 29 5.47 25.14 5.70
C ALA A 29 6.53 24.73 4.68
N ASN A 30 7.70 25.38 4.66
CA ASN A 30 8.78 25.07 3.72
C ASN A 30 9.35 23.67 3.97
N GLN A 31 9.52 23.30 5.24
CA GLN A 31 9.93 21.97 5.63
C GLN A 31 8.88 20.91 5.26
N LYS A 32 7.58 21.20 5.43
CA LYS A 32 6.50 20.28 4.99
C LYS A 32 6.54 20.06 3.48
N PHE A 33 6.73 21.12 2.70
CA PHE A 33 6.80 21.02 1.24
C PHE A 33 8.04 20.23 0.79
N ALA A 34 9.21 20.53 1.36
CA ALA A 34 10.43 19.78 1.04
C ALA A 34 10.30 18.28 1.38
N GLN A 35 9.68 17.95 2.52
CA GLN A 35 9.38 16.56 2.89
C GLN A 35 8.41 15.90 1.91
N LEU A 36 7.35 16.60 1.49
CA LEU A 36 6.38 16.10 0.51
C LEU A 36 7.03 15.85 -0.85
N GLU A 37 7.83 16.79 -1.34
CA GLU A 37 8.51 16.67 -2.62
C GLU A 37 9.50 15.50 -2.62
N ALA A 38 10.27 15.36 -1.54
CA ALA A 38 11.18 14.22 -1.36
C ALA A 38 10.41 12.89 -1.31
N ALA A 39 9.34 12.83 -0.52
CA ALA A 39 8.49 11.65 -0.41
C ALA A 39 7.88 11.27 -1.76
N TRP A 40 7.33 12.24 -2.50
CA TRP A 40 6.75 12.03 -3.83
C TRP A 40 7.76 11.47 -4.82
N LYS A 41 8.96 12.06 -4.89
CA LYS A 41 10.05 11.58 -5.77
C LYS A 41 10.56 10.19 -5.39
N SER A 42 10.45 9.81 -4.11
CA SER A 42 10.90 8.51 -3.62
C SER A 42 9.94 7.36 -3.90
N ILE A 43 8.70 7.63 -4.33
CA ILE A 43 7.70 6.58 -4.61
C ILE A 43 8.20 5.75 -5.80
N PRO A 44 8.47 4.44 -5.63
CA PRO A 44 8.87 3.60 -6.73
C PRO A 44 7.74 3.47 -7.75
N MET A 45 8.07 3.51 -9.05
CA MET A 45 7.09 3.32 -10.12
C MET A 45 6.36 1.97 -10.04
N THR A 46 6.97 0.97 -9.41
CA THR A 46 6.34 -0.33 -9.15
C THR A 46 5.08 -0.20 -8.29
N VAL A 47 5.05 0.72 -7.31
CA VAL A 47 3.86 0.99 -6.47
C VAL A 47 2.71 1.52 -7.33
N VAL A 48 3.00 2.43 -8.24
CA VAL A 48 2.00 2.98 -9.18
C VAL A 48 1.47 1.87 -10.09
N LYS A 49 2.36 1.03 -10.62
CA LYS A 49 1.97 -0.10 -11.46
C LYS A 49 1.09 -1.11 -10.72
N THR A 50 1.48 -1.52 -9.51
CA THR A 50 0.67 -2.42 -8.67
C THR A 50 -0.68 -1.81 -8.32
N LEU A 51 -0.76 -0.49 -8.10
CA LEU A 51 -2.03 0.20 -7.87
C LEU A 51 -2.94 0.10 -9.09
N LEU A 52 -2.43 0.34 -10.29
CA LEU A 52 -3.18 0.18 -11.54
C LEU A 52 -3.62 -1.27 -11.76
N ASP A 53 -2.71 -2.23 -11.56
CA ASP A 53 -2.99 -3.66 -11.68
C ASP A 53 -4.04 -4.14 -10.67
N SER A 54 -4.22 -3.42 -9.55
CA SER A 54 -5.26 -3.71 -8.55
C SER A 54 -6.67 -3.25 -8.95
N MET A 55 -6.79 -2.33 -9.92
CA MET A 55 -8.07 -1.71 -10.27
C MET A 55 -9.15 -2.71 -10.71
N PRO A 56 -8.87 -3.72 -11.56
CA PRO A 56 -9.88 -4.70 -11.93
C PRO A 56 -10.47 -5.45 -10.73
N ARG A 57 -9.64 -5.78 -9.72
CA ARG A 57 -10.09 -6.44 -8.50
C ARG A 57 -11.02 -5.55 -7.68
N ARG A 58 -10.70 -4.25 -7.56
CA ARG A 58 -11.53 -3.27 -6.85
C ARG A 58 -12.89 -3.08 -7.55
N CYS A 59 -12.88 -3.00 -8.88
CA CYS A 59 -14.11 -2.94 -9.66
C CYS A 59 -14.96 -4.20 -9.47
N GLN A 60 -14.35 -5.39 -9.51
CA GLN A 60 -15.06 -6.65 -9.28
C GLN A 60 -15.65 -6.72 -7.86
N ALA A 61 -14.92 -6.22 -6.86
CA ALA A 61 -15.42 -6.15 -5.49
C ALA A 61 -16.69 -5.29 -5.41
N VAL A 62 -16.71 -4.12 -6.05
CA VAL A 62 -17.90 -3.25 -6.09
C VAL A 62 -19.08 -3.92 -6.79
N ILE A 63 -18.83 -4.66 -7.89
CA ILE A 63 -19.87 -5.45 -8.57
C ILE A 63 -20.46 -6.49 -7.62
N ASN A 64 -19.61 -7.27 -6.96
CA ASN A 64 -20.03 -8.30 -6.00
C ASN A 64 -20.78 -7.69 -4.81
N ALA A 65 -20.37 -6.51 -4.38
CA ALA A 65 -21.03 -5.73 -3.34
C ALA A 65 -22.27 -4.98 -3.84
N LYS A 66 -22.75 -5.21 -5.06
CA LYS A 66 -23.95 -4.56 -5.63
C LYS A 66 -23.89 -3.02 -5.54
N GLY A 67 -22.71 -2.45 -5.72
CA GLY A 67 -22.48 -1.00 -5.65
C GLY A 67 -22.23 -0.46 -4.24
N TYR A 68 -22.27 -1.28 -3.19
CA TYR A 68 -21.88 -0.83 -1.85
C TYR A 68 -20.36 -0.60 -1.74
N PRO A 69 -19.91 0.27 -0.81
CA PRO A 69 -18.50 0.51 -0.57
C PRO A 69 -17.76 -0.79 -0.27
N THR A 70 -16.57 -0.95 -0.87
CA THR A 70 -15.67 -2.07 -0.60
C THR A 70 -14.36 -1.56 -0.03
N THR A 71 -13.80 -2.29 0.93
CA THR A 71 -12.45 -2.00 1.45
C THR A 71 -11.45 -2.48 0.41
N CYS A 72 -10.81 -1.53 -0.26
CA CYS A 72 -9.73 -1.75 -1.20
C CYS A 72 -8.41 -2.12 -0.52
#